data_AF-A0A1V4KVU0-F1
#
_entry.id   AF-A0A1V4KVU0-F1
#
_cell.length_a   1.000
_cell.length_b   1.000
_cell.length_c   1.000
_cell.angle_alpha   90.00
_cell.angle_beta   90.00
_cell.angle_gamma   90.00
#
_symmetry.space_group_name_H-M   'P 1'
#
loop_
_entity.id
_entity.type
_entity.pdbx_description
1 polymer ?
#
loop_
_entity_poly.entity_id
_entity_poly.type
_entity_poly.pdbx_seq_one_letter_code
_entity_poly.pdbx_strand_id
1 'polypeptide(L)'
;MFNALKTRSDALSARLAALPERPPTIDWAYYKSAVAKSGMVDEFEKKFSALKVPEPVDTQTAKIDAQEQEASKSTAEYVQASKARIAQYEQHLQKLKSMIPFEQMTFEDLNEAFPETKLDKEKYPFWPHKPIADL
;
A
#
# COMPACT_ATOMS: atom_id res chain seq x y z
N MET A 1 -5.98 -6.77 6.12
CA MET A 1 -6.02 -6.96 4.65
C MET A 1 -4.84 -7.80 4.15
N PHE A 2 -3.60 -7.49 4.53
CA PHE A 2 -2.40 -8.25 4.13
C PHE A 2 -2.46 -9.77 4.46
N ASN A 3 -2.80 -10.13 5.70
CA ASN A 3 -2.86 -11.54 6.09
C ASN A 3 -3.86 -12.35 5.24
N ALA A 4 -5.02 -11.77 4.94
CA ALA A 4 -6.03 -12.42 4.09
C ALA A 4 -5.55 -12.61 2.65
N LEU A 5 -4.82 -11.62 2.09
CA LEU A 5 -4.18 -11.75 0.78
C LEU A 5 -3.13 -12.85 0.79
N LYS A 6 -2.25 -12.88 1.79
CA LYS A 6 -1.20 -13.88 1.93
C LYS A 6 -1.77 -15.30 2.00
N THR A 7 -2.76 -15.53 2.86
CA THR A 7 -3.42 -16.84 2.97
C THR A 7 -4.03 -17.29 1.65
N ARG A 8 -4.69 -16.38 0.91
CA ARG A 8 -5.26 -16.71 -0.40
C ARG A 8 -4.18 -17.01 -1.44
N SER A 9 -3.13 -16.20 -1.49
CA SER A 9 -1.97 -16.41 -2.38
C SER A 9 -1.35 -17.77 -2.13
N ASP A 10 -1.04 -18.11 -0.88
CA ASP A 10 -0.41 -19.37 -0.52
C ASP A 10 -1.29 -20.58 -0.85
N ALA A 11 -2.59 -20.48 -0.57
CA ALA A 11 -3.54 -21.53 -0.90
C ALA A 11 -3.66 -21.76 -2.41
N LEU A 12 -3.59 -20.69 -3.23
CA LEU A 12 -3.57 -20.80 -4.69
C LEU A 12 -2.27 -21.41 -5.19
N SER A 13 -1.12 -20.96 -4.68
CA SER A 13 0.19 -21.52 -5.04
C SER A 13 0.30 -23.00 -4.70
N ALA A 14 -0.20 -23.42 -3.53
CA ALA A 14 -0.23 -24.83 -3.14
C ALA A 14 -1.13 -25.68 -4.06
N ARG A 15 -2.30 -25.16 -4.46
CA ARG A 15 -3.20 -25.84 -5.41
C ARG A 15 -2.58 -25.96 -6.79
N LEU A 16 -1.89 -24.92 -7.26
CA LEU A 16 -1.18 -24.94 -8.53
C LEU A 16 -0.07 -25.98 -8.54
N ALA A 17 0.73 -26.06 -7.47
CA ALA A 17 1.82 -27.03 -7.34
C ALA A 17 1.32 -28.49 -7.22
N ALA A 18 0.10 -28.71 -6.72
CA ALA A 18 -0.50 -30.03 -6.62
C ALA A 18 -1.08 -30.55 -7.96
N LEU A 19 -1.33 -29.67 -8.92
CA LEU A 19 -1.84 -30.03 -10.24
C LEU A 19 -0.67 -30.49 -11.13
N PRO A 20 -0.77 -31.66 -11.79
CA PRO A 20 0.25 -32.09 -12.74
C PRO A 20 0.29 -31.16 -13.94
N GLU A 21 1.48 -30.85 -14.46
CA GLU A 21 1.67 -29.97 -15.62
C GLU A 21 0.97 -30.49 -16.89
N ARG A 22 0.78 -31.81 -16.98
CA ARG A 22 0.09 -32.47 -18.10
C ARG A 22 -1.04 -33.33 -17.56
N PRO A 23 -2.19 -33.37 -18.28
CA PRO A 23 -3.25 -34.31 -17.93
C PRO A 23 -2.73 -35.76 -18.03
N PRO A 24 -3.28 -36.68 -17.24
CA PRO A 24 -2.90 -38.09 -17.30
C PRO A 24 -3.13 -38.64 -18.71
N THR A 25 -2.15 -39.39 -19.22
CA THR A 25 -2.25 -40.07 -20.52
C THR A 25 -3.33 -41.14 -20.45
N ILE A 26 -4.30 -41.08 -21.36
CA ILE A 26 -5.33 -42.12 -21.51
C ILE A 26 -4.71 -43.32 -22.22
N ASP A 27 -4.84 -44.52 -21.65
CA ASP A 27 -4.43 -45.76 -22.29
C ASP A 27 -5.49 -46.19 -23.33
N TRP A 28 -5.39 -45.62 -24.53
CA TRP A 28 -6.29 -45.94 -25.64
C TRP A 28 -6.18 -47.39 -26.10
N ALA A 29 -5.02 -48.05 -25.92
CA ALA A 29 -4.81 -49.43 -26.34
C ALA A 29 -5.62 -50.41 -25.49
N TYR A 30 -5.67 -50.18 -24.17
CA TYR A 30 -6.53 -50.93 -23.27
C TYR A 30 -8.02 -50.84 -23.70
N TYR A 31 -8.51 -49.62 -23.96
CA TYR A 31 -9.91 -49.43 -24.37
C TYR A 31 -10.23 -50.00 -25.75
N LYS A 32 -9.29 -49.96 -26.70
CA LYS A 32 -9.46 -50.60 -28.01
C LYS A 32 -9.64 -52.12 -27.89
N SER A 33 -9.01 -52.75 -26.90
CA SER A 33 -9.13 -54.21 -26.65
C SER A 33 -10.40 -54.60 -25.88
N ALA A 34 -10.90 -53.73 -25.00
CA ALA A 34 -12.05 -54.02 -24.14
C ALA A 34 -13.40 -53.61 -24.76
N VAL A 35 -13.42 -52.66 -25.69
CA VAL A 35 -14.65 -52.15 -26.30
C VAL A 35 -15.01 -52.97 -27.53
N ALA A 36 -16.17 -53.65 -27.48
CA ALA A 36 -16.64 -54.52 -28.56
C ALA A 36 -16.99 -53.79 -29.88
N LYS A 37 -17.23 -52.47 -29.82
CA LYS A 37 -17.56 -51.66 -30.99
C LYS A 37 -16.30 -51.12 -31.66
N SER A 38 -15.92 -51.71 -32.80
CA SER A 38 -14.76 -51.26 -33.58
C SER A 38 -14.92 -49.81 -34.05
N GLY A 39 -13.82 -49.06 -34.07
CA GLY A 39 -13.77 -47.65 -34.53
C GLY A 39 -14.27 -46.60 -33.52
N MET A 40 -15.02 -46.98 -32.48
CA MET A 40 -15.52 -46.01 -31.49
C MET A 40 -14.37 -45.36 -30.71
N VAL A 41 -13.40 -46.14 -30.24
CA VAL A 41 -12.27 -45.62 -29.46
C VAL A 41 -11.36 -44.72 -30.30
N ASP A 42 -11.18 -45.03 -31.58
CA ASP A 42 -10.40 -44.20 -32.52
C ASP A 42 -11.06 -42.83 -32.78
N GLU A 43 -12.39 -42.78 -32.87
CA GLU A 43 -13.12 -41.51 -33.00
C GLU A 43 -12.97 -40.63 -31.74
N PHE A 44 -12.99 -41.23 -30.55
CA PHE A 44 -12.80 -40.50 -29.29
C PHE A 44 -11.36 -40.02 -29.11
N GLU A 45 -10.36 -40.85 -29.44
CA GLU A 45 -8.96 -40.47 -29.43
C GLU A 45 -8.71 -39.25 -30.35
N LYS A 46 -9.28 -39.28 -31.57
CA LYS A 46 -9.19 -38.18 -32.53
C LYS A 46 -9.86 -36.91 -32.00
N LYS A 47 -11.07 -37.00 -31.43
CA LYS A 47 -11.78 -35.84 -30.86
C LYS A 47 -11.08 -35.28 -29.61
N PHE A 48 -10.51 -36.14 -28.78
CA PHE A 48 -9.78 -35.74 -27.57
C PHE A 48 -8.48 -35.00 -27.91
N SER A 49 -7.72 -35.51 -28.88
CA SER A 49 -6.49 -34.86 -29.36
C SER A 49 -6.74 -33.51 -30.06
N ALA A 50 -7.91 -33.33 -30.67
CA ALA A 50 -8.31 -32.09 -31.32
C ALA A 50 -8.81 -31.01 -30.34
N LEU A 51 -9.21 -31.40 -29.12
CA LEU A 51 -9.70 -30.48 -28.11
C LEU A 51 -8.54 -29.69 -27.50
N LYS A 52 -8.52 -28.37 -27.73
CA LYS A 52 -7.64 -27.45 -27.01
C LYS A 52 -8.43 -26.78 -25.89
N VAL A 53 -7.93 -26.85 -24.65
CA VAL A 53 -8.52 -26.12 -23.52
C VAL A 53 -8.17 -24.63 -23.71
N PRO A 54 -9.17 -23.73 -23.78
CA PRO A 54 -8.90 -22.30 -23.91
C PRO A 54 -8.24 -21.77 -22.64
N GLU A 55 -7.18 -21.00 -22.82
CA GLU A 55 -6.50 -20.31 -21.73
C GLU A 55 -7.36 -19.16 -21.19
N PRO A 56 -7.32 -18.87 -19.88
CA PRO A 56 -8.04 -17.74 -19.32
C PRO A 56 -7.47 -16.43 -19.85
N VAL A 57 -8.36 -15.53 -20.27
CA VAL A 57 -7.98 -14.18 -20.72
C VAL A 57 -7.61 -13.33 -19.51
N ASP A 58 -6.47 -12.64 -19.61
CA ASP A 58 -6.04 -11.69 -18.58
C ASP A 58 -6.91 -10.43 -18.61
N THR A 59 -7.54 -10.13 -17.47
CA THR A 59 -8.41 -8.96 -17.26
C THR A 59 -7.93 -8.06 -16.12
N GLN A 60 -6.82 -8.43 -15.46
CA GLN A 60 -6.41 -7.80 -14.20
C GLN A 60 -5.16 -6.93 -14.36
N THR A 61 -4.27 -7.23 -15.30
CA THR A 61 -3.04 -6.44 -15.51
C THR A 61 -3.33 -4.94 -15.70
N ALA A 62 -4.28 -4.58 -16.55
CA ALA A 62 -4.65 -3.17 -16.77
C ALA A 62 -5.16 -2.45 -15.50
N LYS A 63 -5.78 -3.17 -14.55
CA LYS A 63 -6.24 -2.59 -13.28
C LYS A 63 -5.09 -2.40 -12.30
N ILE A 64 -4.14 -3.33 -12.30
CA ILE A 64 -2.92 -3.26 -11.47
C ILE A 64 -2.08 -2.07 -11.92
N ASP A 65 -1.88 -1.91 -13.23
CA ASP A 65 -1.13 -0.78 -13.80
C ASP A 65 -1.76 0.57 -13.43
N ALA A 66 -3.09 0.67 -13.49
CA ALA A 66 -3.80 1.88 -13.07
C ALA A 66 -3.61 2.19 -11.57
N GLN A 67 -3.69 1.17 -10.72
CA GLN A 67 -3.46 1.31 -9.28
C GLN A 67 -2.02 1.70 -8.95
N GLU A 68 -1.03 1.16 -9.67
CA GLU A 68 0.39 1.51 -9.52
C GLU A 68 0.64 2.97 -9.88
N GLN A 69 0.04 3.46 -10.97
CA GLN A 69 0.16 4.86 -11.38
C GLN A 69 -0.46 5.82 -10.35
N GLU A 70 -1.60 5.48 -9.77
CA GLU A 70 -2.25 6.28 -8.72
C GLU A 70 -1.40 6.31 -7.44
N ALA A 71 -0.90 5.14 -7.01
CA ALA A 71 -0.02 5.04 -5.85
C ALA A 71 1.29 5.83 -6.04
N SER A 72 1.85 5.84 -7.25
CA SER A 72 3.05 6.59 -7.58
C SER A 72 2.85 8.10 -7.47
N LYS A 73 1.70 8.61 -7.92
CA LYS A 73 1.34 10.04 -7.78
C LYS A 73 1.19 10.42 -6.31
N SER A 74 0.42 9.66 -5.54
CA SER A 74 0.24 9.90 -4.10
C SER A 74 1.57 9.86 -3.34
N THR A 75 2.45 8.93 -3.69
CA THR A 75 3.79 8.84 -3.10
C THR A 75 4.62 10.08 -3.41
N ALA A 76 4.62 10.56 -4.65
CA ALA A 76 5.35 11.76 -5.03
C ALA A 76 4.86 13.01 -4.27
N GLU A 77 3.54 13.18 -4.17
CA GLU A 77 2.92 14.26 -3.40
C GLU A 77 3.29 14.18 -1.92
N TYR A 78 3.22 12.98 -1.33
CA TYR A 78 3.60 12.76 0.06
C TYR A 78 5.08 13.09 0.32
N VAL A 79 5.98 12.72 -0.59
CA VAL A 79 7.41 13.04 -0.49
C VAL A 79 7.63 14.54 -0.55
N GLN A 80 6.97 15.25 -1.48
CA GLN A 80 7.08 16.72 -1.57
C GLN A 80 6.57 17.41 -0.30
N ALA A 81 5.38 17.03 0.18
CA ALA A 81 4.82 17.56 1.43
C ALA A 81 5.72 17.25 2.63
N SER A 82 6.35 16.08 2.67
CA SER A 82 7.29 15.71 3.73
C SER A 82 8.57 16.54 3.70
N LYS A 83 9.13 16.82 2.51
CA LYS A 83 10.28 17.73 2.38
C LYS A 83 9.97 19.14 2.86
N ALA A 84 8.77 19.66 2.54
CA ALA A 84 8.33 20.96 3.05
C ALA A 84 8.23 20.98 4.58
N ARG A 85 7.66 19.92 5.18
CA ARG A 85 7.59 19.77 6.64
C ARG A 85 8.98 19.70 7.28
N ILE A 86 9.91 18.95 6.69
CA ILE A 86 11.30 18.87 7.18
C ILE A 86 11.95 20.26 7.18
N ALA A 87 11.84 21.01 6.08
CA ALA A 87 12.41 22.35 6.00
C ALA A 87 11.82 23.31 7.05
N GLN A 88 10.50 23.24 7.30
CA GLN A 88 9.87 23.99 8.39
C GLN A 88 10.45 23.59 9.75
N TYR A 89 10.50 22.30 10.06
CA TYR A 89 11.03 21.82 11.35
C TYR A 89 12.50 22.16 11.55
N GLU A 90 13.31 22.15 10.49
CA GLU A 90 14.72 22.59 10.55
C GLU A 90 14.83 24.07 10.91
N GLN A 91 13.99 24.93 10.34
CA GLN A 91 13.93 26.35 10.72
C GLN A 91 13.51 26.53 12.19
N HIS A 92 12.50 25.81 12.65
CA HIS A 92 12.07 25.83 14.05
C HIS A 92 13.20 25.37 14.99
N LEU A 93 13.91 24.30 14.62
CA LEU A 93 15.02 23.76 15.39
C LEU A 93 16.18 24.77 15.45
N GLN A 94 16.47 25.43 14.33
CA GLN A 94 17.48 26.48 14.30
C GLN A 94 17.10 27.68 15.19
N LYS A 95 15.83 28.12 15.17
CA LYS A 95 15.32 29.15 16.07
C LYS A 95 15.58 28.76 17.52
N LEU A 96 15.18 27.55 17.93
CA LEU A 96 15.38 27.04 19.29
C LEU A 96 16.86 26.95 19.69
N LYS A 97 17.75 26.56 18.77
CA LYS A 97 19.21 26.53 19.02
C LYS A 97 19.82 27.91 19.18
N SER A 98 19.32 28.90 18.46
CA SER A 98 19.80 30.28 18.52
C SER A 98 19.25 31.07 19.70
N MET A 99 18.26 30.54 20.41
CA MET A 99 17.66 31.20 21.57
C MET A 99 18.63 31.24 22.75
N ILE A 100 18.51 32.31 23.54
CA ILE A 100 19.25 32.47 24.80
C ILE A 100 18.88 31.29 25.71
N PRO A 101 19.86 30.69 26.41
CA PRO A 101 19.58 29.65 27.41
C PRO A 101 18.51 30.12 28.39
N PHE A 102 17.58 29.23 28.73
CA PHE A 102 16.41 29.57 29.54
C PHE A 102 16.76 30.26 30.87
N GLU A 103 17.89 29.89 31.49
CA GLU A 103 18.37 30.47 32.76
C GLU A 103 18.79 31.94 32.65
N GLN A 104 19.07 32.43 31.44
CA GLN A 104 19.56 33.79 31.17
C GLN A 104 18.53 34.64 30.40
N MET A 105 17.37 34.07 30.06
CA MET A 105 16.34 34.73 29.25
C MET A 105 15.51 35.68 30.11
N THR A 106 15.32 36.93 29.68
CA THR A 106 14.43 37.88 30.37
C THR A 106 12.98 37.71 29.93
N PHE A 107 12.04 38.24 30.71
CA PHE A 107 10.62 38.25 30.33
C PHE A 107 10.36 39.03 29.04
N GLU A 108 11.18 40.04 28.72
CA GLU A 108 11.07 40.80 27.46
C GLU A 108 11.51 39.94 26.27
N ASP A 109 12.64 39.23 26.39
CA ASP A 109 13.14 38.30 25.37
C ASP A 109 12.16 37.13 25.12
N LEU A 110 11.56 36.60 26.19
CA LEU A 110 10.55 35.54 26.12
C LEU A 110 9.30 36.03 25.37
N ASN A 111 8.83 37.25 25.65
CA ASN A 111 7.68 37.84 24.97
C ASN A 111 7.97 38.19 23.50
N GLU A 112 9.22 38.48 23.14
CA GLU A 112 9.63 38.69 21.74
C GLU A 112 9.73 37.36 20.98
N ALA A 113 10.29 36.33 21.60
CA ALA A 113 10.45 35.01 20.99
C ALA A 113 9.11 34.24 20.87
N PHE A 114 8.22 34.42 21.86
CA PHE A 114 6.93 33.76 22.02
C PHE A 114 5.83 34.78 22.37
N PRO A 115 5.39 35.62 21.42
CA PRO A 115 4.38 36.65 21.65
C PRO A 115 3.04 36.10 22.17
N GLU A 116 2.72 34.83 21.93
CA GLU A 116 1.58 34.11 22.47
C GLU A 116 1.61 33.96 24.01
N THR A 117 2.76 34.18 24.64
CA THR A 117 2.95 34.15 26.09
C THR A 117 2.83 35.52 26.77
N LYS A 118 2.62 36.58 25.99
CA LYS A 118 2.68 37.96 26.48
C LYS A 118 1.36 38.44 27.04
N LEU A 119 1.28 38.61 28.38
CA LEU A 119 0.19 39.26 29.13
C LEU A 119 -0.23 40.63 28.54
N ASP A 120 -1.55 40.82 28.31
CA ASP A 120 -2.15 42.03 27.74
C ASP A 120 -2.96 42.77 28.82
N LYS A 121 -2.29 43.73 29.44
CA LYS A 121 -2.83 44.51 30.56
C LYS A 121 -3.69 45.70 30.11
N GLU A 122 -3.55 46.13 28.86
CA GLU A 122 -4.34 47.23 28.29
C GLU A 122 -5.74 46.74 27.95
N LYS A 123 -5.82 45.55 27.32
CA LYS A 123 -7.08 44.90 26.99
C LYS A 123 -7.73 44.20 28.18
N TYR A 124 -6.95 43.60 29.08
CA TYR A 124 -7.44 42.92 30.28
C TYR A 124 -6.85 43.56 31.54
N PRO A 125 -7.47 44.63 32.08
CA PRO A 125 -6.94 45.38 33.22
C PRO A 125 -7.00 44.63 34.56
N PHE A 126 -7.74 43.52 34.62
CA PHE A 126 -7.91 42.71 35.82
C PHE A 126 -7.26 41.33 35.63
N TRP A 127 -6.76 40.76 36.73
CA TRP A 127 -6.18 39.42 36.75
C TRP A 127 -7.20 38.42 36.15
N PRO A 128 -6.83 37.59 35.16
CA PRO A 128 -5.45 37.16 34.89
C PRO A 128 -4.68 37.85 33.73
N HIS A 129 -5.09 39.03 33.25
CA HIS A 129 -4.34 39.80 32.21
C HIS A 129 -3.94 39.01 30.94
N LYS A 130 -4.79 38.06 30.56
CA LYS A 130 -4.46 36.80 29.87
C LYS A 130 -3.97 37.01 28.43
N PRO A 131 -2.68 36.86 28.11
CA PRO A 131 -2.20 35.65 27.43
C PRO A 131 -1.10 34.85 28.14
N ILE A 132 -1.28 33.53 28.10
CA ILE A 132 -0.23 32.52 27.91
C ILE A 132 -0.89 31.40 27.11
N ALA A 133 -0.60 31.36 25.80
CA ALA A 133 -1.17 30.52 24.72
C ALA A 133 -2.69 30.54 24.57
N ASP A 134 -3.38 31.00 25.61
CA ASP A 134 -4.81 30.99 25.81
C ASP A 134 -5.08 31.79 27.08
N LEU A 135 -4.68 31.21 28.22
CA LEU A 135 -5.28 31.49 29.51
C LEU A 135 -6.82 31.63 29.47
#